data_AF-A0A2K3J6N5-F1
#
_entry.id   AF-A0A2K3J6N5-F1
#
_cell.length_a   1.000
_cell.length_b   1.000
_cell.length_c   1.000
_cell.angle_alpha   90.00
_cell.angle_beta   90.00
_cell.angle_gamma   90.00
#
_symmetry.space_group_name_H-M   'P 1'
#
loop_
_entity.id
_entity.type
_entity.pdbx_description
1 polymer ?
#
loop_
_entity_poly.entity_id
_entity_poly.type
_entity_poly.pdbx_seq_one_letter_code
_entity_poly.pdbx_strand_id
1 'polypeptide(L)'
;MIDSKELDHNFKYEVAAETGGINITKCFACGTCTASCPVREIDETYNPRKIIRMILLGMRDRVLKSDFIWLCSTCCTCDDRCPQNVELTKIMMALKNIAVKEGYIHPFFRGQARIISTFGRLNIIEDFDNKKREKLGLPPIKKIFEEVKKLLKNMRIKEKI
;
A
#
# COMPACT_ATOMS: atom_id res chain seq x y z
N MET A 1 13.40 -24.22 4.67
CA MET A 1 14.54 -23.82 5.53
C MET A 1 14.80 -22.34 5.27
N ILE A 2 15.11 -21.53 6.29
CA ILE A 2 15.52 -20.13 6.10
C ILE A 2 17.04 -20.12 6.09
N ASP A 3 17.67 -19.70 4.99
CA ASP A 3 19.12 -19.52 4.94
C ASP A 3 19.47 -18.10 5.41
N SER A 4 20.36 -17.98 6.39
CA SER A 4 20.82 -16.69 6.90
C SER A 4 21.51 -15.84 5.82
N LYS A 5 22.09 -16.47 4.79
CA LYS A 5 22.76 -15.77 3.69
C LYS A 5 21.80 -14.99 2.79
N GLU A 6 20.53 -15.36 2.79
CA GLU A 6 19.48 -14.69 2.00
C GLU A 6 18.83 -13.51 2.75
N LEU A 7 19.25 -13.24 4.00
CA LEU A 7 18.65 -12.20 4.83
C LEU A 7 19.36 -10.85 4.64
N ASP A 8 18.56 -9.82 4.35
CA ASP A 8 18.99 -8.42 4.35
C ASP A 8 18.80 -7.81 5.74
N HIS A 9 19.85 -7.88 6.57
CA HIS A 9 19.81 -7.34 7.93
C HIS A 9 19.58 -5.82 8.01
N ASN A 10 19.77 -5.09 6.91
CA ASN A 10 19.54 -3.66 6.83
C ASN A 10 18.10 -3.29 6.48
N PHE A 11 17.29 -4.25 6.04
CA PHE A 11 15.90 -4.00 5.62
C PHE A 11 15.06 -3.28 6.68
N LYS A 12 15.22 -3.63 7.96
CA LYS A 12 14.53 -2.95 9.07
C LYS A 12 14.90 -1.46 9.19
N TYR A 13 16.12 -1.07 8.85
CA TYR A 13 16.57 0.33 8.89
C TYR A 13 16.06 1.12 7.69
N GLU A 14 15.99 0.50 6.51
CA GLU A 14 15.32 1.09 5.36
C GLU A 14 13.84 1.36 5.66
N VAL A 15 13.14 0.36 6.20
CA VAL A 15 11.73 0.55 6.61
C VAL A 15 11.64 1.61 7.71
N ALA A 16 12.57 1.66 8.66
CA ALA A 16 12.59 2.67 9.71
C ALA A 16 12.82 4.10 9.21
N ALA A 17 13.52 4.26 8.07
CA ALA A 17 13.77 5.54 7.42
C ALA A 17 12.55 6.06 6.64
N GLU A 18 11.60 5.21 6.31
CA GLU A 18 10.33 5.61 5.68
C GLU A 18 9.37 6.24 6.72
N THR A 19 8.43 7.05 6.23
CA THR A 19 7.50 7.78 7.10
C THR A 19 6.67 6.80 7.95
N GLY A 20 6.74 6.94 9.28
CA GLY A 20 6.05 6.08 10.24
C GLY A 20 6.76 4.75 10.58
N GLY A 21 7.92 4.49 9.98
CA GLY A 21 8.69 3.28 10.25
C GLY A 21 9.57 3.36 11.52
N ILE A 22 9.79 4.55 12.06
CA ILE A 22 10.82 4.82 13.09
C ILE A 22 10.76 3.89 14.31
N ASN A 23 9.56 3.47 14.71
CA ASN A 23 9.34 2.63 15.89
C ASN A 23 9.33 1.12 15.57
N ILE A 24 9.58 0.68 14.33
CA ILE A 24 9.46 -0.74 13.95
C ILE A 24 10.31 -1.68 14.83
N THR A 25 11.50 -1.22 15.24
CA THR A 25 12.44 -1.98 16.08
C THR A 25 11.98 -2.13 17.52
N LYS A 26 10.98 -1.36 17.96
CA LYS A 26 10.35 -1.50 19.29
C LYS A 26 9.34 -2.65 19.35
N CYS A 27 9.00 -3.27 18.22
CA CYS A 27 8.04 -4.36 18.21
C CYS A 27 8.56 -5.59 18.98
N PHE A 28 7.92 -5.90 20.10
CA PHE A 28 8.12 -7.11 20.90
C PHE A 28 7.18 -8.29 20.56
N ALA A 29 6.48 -8.21 19.42
CA ALA A 29 5.62 -9.28 18.88
C ALA A 29 4.43 -9.75 19.76
N CYS A 30 3.78 -8.86 20.53
CA CYS A 30 2.63 -9.21 21.37
C CYS A 30 1.40 -9.77 20.63
N GLY A 31 1.20 -9.40 19.36
CA GLY A 31 0.07 -9.90 18.54
C GLY A 31 -1.21 -9.07 18.58
N THR A 32 -1.28 -7.97 19.32
CA THR A 32 -2.45 -7.07 19.36
C THR A 32 -2.90 -6.63 17.96
N CYS A 33 -1.95 -6.34 17.06
CA CYS A 33 -2.25 -5.99 15.68
C CYS A 33 -2.92 -7.12 14.89
N THR A 34 -2.62 -8.38 15.19
CA THR A 34 -3.23 -9.54 14.52
C THR A 34 -4.64 -9.77 15.05
N ALA A 35 -4.81 -9.70 16.37
CA ALA A 35 -6.11 -9.87 17.02
C ALA A 35 -7.11 -8.75 16.69
N SER A 36 -6.61 -7.56 16.30
CA SER A 36 -7.45 -6.40 15.97
C SER A 36 -7.65 -6.21 14.47
N CYS A 37 -7.16 -7.12 13.62
CA CYS A 37 -7.16 -6.92 12.19
C CYS A 37 -8.44 -7.46 11.54
N PRO A 38 -9.27 -6.63 10.89
CA PRO A 38 -10.48 -7.12 10.22
C PRO A 38 -10.15 -8.01 9.01
N VAL A 39 -9.00 -7.79 8.35
CA VAL A 39 -8.55 -8.66 7.25
C VAL A 39 -8.24 -10.07 7.75
N ARG A 40 -7.69 -10.20 8.96
CA ARG A 40 -7.42 -11.50 9.59
C ARG A 40 -8.69 -12.29 9.90
N GLU A 41 -9.77 -11.60 10.26
CA GLU A 41 -11.06 -12.23 10.56
C GLU A 41 -11.67 -12.90 9.33
N ILE A 42 -11.34 -12.40 8.14
CA ILE A 42 -11.79 -12.95 6.85
C ILE A 42 -10.77 -13.96 6.31
N ASP A 43 -9.48 -13.63 6.37
CA ASP A 43 -8.38 -14.46 5.90
C ASP A 43 -7.43 -14.80 7.07
N GLU A 44 -7.60 -16.02 7.60
CA GLU A 44 -6.77 -16.56 8.68
C GLU A 44 -5.30 -16.82 8.28
N THR A 45 -4.90 -16.55 7.05
CA THR A 45 -3.49 -16.61 6.66
C THR A 45 -2.81 -15.25 6.80
N TYR A 46 -3.57 -14.15 6.66
CA TYR A 46 -3.06 -12.79 6.81
C TYR A 46 -2.63 -12.54 8.25
N ASN A 47 -1.42 -12.03 8.47
CA ASN A 47 -0.91 -11.81 9.82
C ASN A 47 0.07 -10.62 9.85
N PRO A 48 -0.38 -9.42 10.31
CA PRO A 48 0.47 -8.24 10.32
C PRO A 48 1.68 -8.39 11.26
N ARG A 49 1.56 -9.15 12.36
CA ARG A 49 2.70 -9.42 13.25
C ARG A 49 3.78 -10.22 12.54
N LYS A 50 3.42 -11.22 11.74
CA LYS A 50 4.39 -12.02 10.97
C LYS A 50 5.13 -11.14 9.96
N ILE A 51 4.43 -10.21 9.31
CA ILE A 51 5.06 -9.25 8.37
C ILE A 51 6.10 -8.39 9.10
N ILE A 52 5.76 -7.79 10.25
CA ILE A 52 6.73 -7.04 11.06
C ILE A 52 7.93 -7.91 11.46
N ARG A 53 7.70 -9.15 11.88
CA ARG A 53 8.79 -10.06 12.26
C ARG A 53 9.70 -10.39 11.08
N MET A 54 9.15 -10.59 9.88
CA MET A 54 9.92 -10.84 8.66
C MET A 54 10.80 -9.63 8.31
N ILE A 55 10.30 -8.40 8.47
CA ILE A 55 11.09 -7.18 8.27
C ILE A 55 12.28 -7.14 9.24
N LEU A 56 12.03 -7.35 10.54
CA LEU A 56 13.06 -7.33 11.58
C LEU A 56 14.14 -8.39 11.40
N LEU A 57 13.77 -9.53 10.79
CA LEU A 57 14.69 -10.63 10.45
C LEU A 57 15.43 -10.42 9.12
N GLY A 58 15.05 -9.44 8.31
CA GLY A 58 15.67 -9.17 7.02
C GLY A 58 15.15 -10.01 5.86
N MET A 59 13.93 -10.57 5.96
CA MET A 59 13.33 -11.41 4.92
C MET A 59 12.72 -10.55 3.80
N ARG A 60 13.51 -9.65 3.21
CA ARG A 60 13.09 -8.62 2.25
C ARG A 60 12.25 -9.19 1.11
N ASP A 61 12.82 -10.11 0.34
CA ASP A 61 12.18 -10.70 -0.83
C ASP A 61 10.84 -11.34 -0.51
N ARG A 62 10.77 -12.06 0.63
CA ARG A 62 9.54 -12.71 1.07
C ARG A 62 8.45 -11.70 1.42
N VAL A 63 8.81 -10.52 1.92
CA VAL A 63 7.85 -9.45 2.24
C VAL A 63 7.42 -8.73 0.96
N LEU A 64 8.38 -8.27 0.14
CA LEU A 64 8.09 -7.39 -1.00
C LEU A 64 7.43 -8.12 -2.17
N LYS A 65 7.71 -9.41 -2.37
CA LYS A 65 7.07 -10.25 -3.40
C LYS A 65 5.71 -10.82 -2.96
N SER A 66 5.32 -10.64 -1.70
CA SER A 66 4.08 -11.22 -1.18
C SER A 66 2.88 -10.34 -1.50
N ASP A 67 1.78 -10.97 -1.92
CA ASP A 67 0.50 -10.26 -2.08
C ASP A 67 -0.07 -9.74 -0.75
N PHE A 68 0.40 -10.25 0.40
CA PHE A 68 -0.15 -9.90 1.70
C PHE A 68 0.01 -8.42 2.04
N ILE A 69 1.10 -7.77 1.62
CA ILE A 69 1.27 -6.33 1.90
C ILE A 69 0.14 -5.50 1.26
N TRP A 70 -0.49 -6.00 0.19
CA TRP A 70 -1.58 -5.36 -0.54
C TRP A 70 -2.95 -5.55 0.10
N LEU A 71 -3.12 -6.55 0.97
CA LEU A 71 -4.39 -6.85 1.64
C LEU A 71 -4.72 -5.89 2.79
N CYS A 72 -3.73 -5.16 3.31
CA CYS A 72 -3.97 -4.17 4.36
C CYS A 72 -4.99 -3.11 3.90
N SER A 73 -6.13 -3.05 4.60
CA SER A 73 -7.22 -2.11 4.37
C SER A 73 -6.98 -0.70 4.91
N THR A 74 -5.82 -0.46 5.54
CA THR A 74 -5.45 0.84 6.14
C THR A 74 -6.48 1.38 7.14
N CYS A 75 -7.13 0.51 7.92
CA CYS A 75 -8.13 0.91 8.91
C CYS A 75 -7.56 1.50 10.22
N CYS A 76 -6.23 1.56 10.36
CA CYS A 76 -5.49 2.13 11.50
C CYS A 76 -5.70 1.50 12.89
N THR A 77 -6.60 0.53 13.05
CA THR A 77 -6.92 -0.10 14.35
C THR A 77 -5.69 -0.69 15.06
N CYS A 78 -4.75 -1.25 14.30
CA CYS A 78 -3.51 -1.80 14.85
C CYS A 78 -2.54 -0.75 15.38
N ASP A 79 -2.61 0.49 14.88
CA ASP A 79 -1.75 1.59 15.28
C ASP A 79 -2.24 2.11 16.63
N ASP A 80 -3.54 2.37 16.76
CA ASP A 80 -4.18 2.86 17.98
C ASP A 80 -4.02 1.91 19.17
N ARG A 81 -3.95 0.61 18.90
CA ARG A 81 -3.85 -0.45 19.92
C ARG A 81 -2.42 -0.91 20.19
N CYS A 82 -1.42 -0.38 19.47
CA CYS A 82 -0.06 -0.85 19.65
C CYS A 82 0.53 -0.34 20.98
N PRO A 83 0.89 -1.20 21.95
CA PRO A 83 1.47 -0.76 23.22
C PRO A 83 2.90 -0.21 23.07
N GLN A 84 3.49 -0.29 21.87
CA GLN A 84 4.83 0.19 21.55
C GLN A 84 4.82 1.35 20.54
N ASN A 85 3.63 1.86 20.18
CA ASN A 85 3.46 2.92 19.19
C ASN A 85 4.15 2.61 17.85
N VAL A 86 4.08 1.35 17.41
CA VAL A 86 4.47 0.96 16.06
C VAL A 86 3.34 1.35 15.12
N GLU A 87 3.62 2.13 14.08
CA GLU A 87 2.62 2.57 13.11
C GLU A 87 2.56 1.57 11.94
N LEU A 88 1.95 0.41 12.19
CA LEU A 88 1.87 -0.68 11.23
C LEU A 88 1.20 -0.25 9.92
N THR A 89 0.19 0.62 9.94
CA THR A 89 -0.46 1.09 8.71
C THR A 89 0.53 1.83 7.82
N LYS A 90 1.33 2.73 8.41
CA LYS A 90 2.37 3.47 7.69
C LYS A 90 3.48 2.56 7.21
N ILE A 91 3.87 1.57 8.01
CA ILE A 91 4.83 0.53 7.60
C ILE A 91 4.30 -0.25 6.38
N MET A 92 3.02 -0.64 6.35
CA MET A 92 2.44 -1.32 5.18
C MET A 92 2.46 -0.42 3.94
N MET A 93 2.23 0.88 4.08
CA MET A 93 2.37 1.84 2.98
C MET A 93 3.83 1.96 2.51
N ALA A 94 4.78 2.02 3.43
CA ALA A 94 6.22 2.03 3.12
C ALA A 94 6.63 0.77 2.33
N LEU A 95 6.17 -0.42 2.76
CA LEU A 95 6.41 -1.67 2.04
C LEU A 95 5.85 -1.65 0.63
N LYS A 96 4.61 -1.15 0.43
CA LYS A 96 4.02 -1.00 -0.91
C LYS A 96 4.86 -0.06 -1.79
N ASN A 97 5.37 1.04 -1.24
CA ASN A 97 6.22 1.98 -1.97
C ASN A 97 7.56 1.34 -2.35
N ILE A 98 8.22 0.63 -1.42
CA ILE A 98 9.48 -0.08 -1.68
C ILE A 98 9.25 -1.17 -2.74
N ALA A 99 8.19 -1.97 -2.60
CA ALA A 99 7.81 -3.00 -3.56
C ALA A 99 7.61 -2.42 -4.97
N VAL A 100 6.90 -1.29 -5.11
CA VAL A 100 6.73 -0.59 -6.40
C VAL A 100 8.05 -0.09 -6.96
N LYS A 101 8.94 0.49 -6.12
CA LYS A 101 10.28 0.93 -6.56
C LYS A 101 11.09 -0.24 -7.12
N GLU A 102 10.90 -1.45 -6.61
CA GLU A 102 11.56 -2.69 -7.05
C GLU A 102 10.82 -3.43 -8.19
N GLY A 103 9.67 -2.93 -8.62
CA GLY A 103 8.88 -3.53 -9.71
C GLY A 103 7.89 -4.60 -9.25
N TYR A 104 7.76 -4.85 -7.95
CA TYR A 104 6.73 -5.70 -7.36
C TYR A 104 5.45 -4.88 -7.18
N ILE A 105 4.63 -4.81 -8.23
CA ILE A 105 3.33 -4.12 -8.20
C ILE A 105 2.22 -5.11 -8.57
N HIS A 106 1.20 -5.20 -7.72
CA HIS A 106 0.04 -6.03 -8.03
C HIS A 106 -0.70 -5.48 -9.27
N PRO A 107 -1.09 -6.33 -10.25
CA PRO A 107 -1.64 -5.89 -11.55
C PRO A 107 -2.81 -4.91 -11.46
N PHE A 108 -3.65 -5.05 -10.43
CA PHE A 108 -4.78 -4.16 -10.19
C PHE A 108 -4.36 -2.69 -10.04
N PHE A 109 -3.32 -2.40 -9.24
CA PHE A 109 -2.86 -1.03 -9.03
C PHE A 109 -2.17 -0.46 -10.27
N ARG A 110 -1.51 -1.33 -11.05
CA ARG A 110 -0.98 -0.97 -12.35
C ARG A 110 -2.09 -0.50 -13.29
N GLY A 111 -3.19 -1.25 -13.35
CA GLY A 111 -4.38 -0.89 -14.11
C GLY A 111 -4.98 0.46 -13.68
N GLN A 112 -5.19 0.65 -12.37
CA GLN A 112 -5.72 1.92 -11.85
C GLN A 112 -4.86 3.12 -12.20
N ALA A 113 -3.55 2.99 -12.06
CA ALA A 113 -2.65 4.10 -12.34
C ALA A 113 -2.56 4.43 -13.84
N ARG A 114 -2.76 3.45 -14.74
CA ARG A 114 -2.97 3.72 -16.18
C ARG A 114 -4.24 4.54 -16.43
N ILE A 115 -5.34 4.20 -15.78
CA ILE A 115 -6.61 4.95 -15.89
C ILE A 115 -6.39 6.39 -15.41
N ILE A 116 -5.77 6.59 -14.25
CA ILE A 116 -5.44 7.93 -13.73
C ILE A 116 -4.52 8.69 -14.68
N SER A 117 -3.51 8.03 -15.26
CA SER A 117 -2.59 8.68 -16.21
C SER A 117 -3.26 9.11 -17.52
N THR A 118 -4.34 8.42 -17.91
CA THR A 118 -5.06 8.64 -19.18
C THR A 118 -6.18 9.65 -19.01
N PHE A 119 -7.03 9.46 -18.00
CA PHE A 119 -8.24 10.25 -17.79
C PHE A 119 -8.08 11.31 -16.69
N GLY A 120 -7.00 11.26 -15.90
CA GLY A 120 -6.82 12.13 -14.74
C GLY A 120 -7.78 11.83 -13.59
N ARG A 121 -8.42 10.65 -13.60
CA ARG A 121 -9.39 10.18 -12.61
C ARG A 121 -9.48 8.67 -12.64
N LEU A 122 -9.95 8.07 -11.54
CA LEU A 122 -10.10 6.60 -11.44
C LEU A 122 -11.41 6.11 -12.07
N ASN A 123 -12.52 6.78 -11.79
CA ASN A 123 -13.82 6.43 -12.36
C ASN A 123 -13.95 7.09 -13.73
N ILE A 124 -13.97 6.29 -14.80
CA ILE A 124 -14.14 6.77 -16.17
C ILE A 124 -15.55 7.35 -16.32
N ILE A 125 -15.67 8.48 -17.04
CA ILE A 125 -16.95 9.12 -17.33
C ILE A 125 -17.19 9.05 -18.82
N GLU A 126 -18.33 8.47 -19.18
CA GLU A 126 -18.82 8.36 -20.54
C GLU A 126 -19.94 9.38 -20.80
N ASP A 127 -20.42 9.44 -22.04
CA ASP A 127 -21.58 10.27 -22.38
C ASP A 127 -22.84 9.82 -21.66
N PHE A 128 -22.96 8.52 -21.37
CA PHE A 128 -24.08 7.97 -20.61
C PHE A 128 -24.18 8.60 -19.21
N ASP A 129 -23.06 8.80 -18.52
CA ASP A 129 -23.05 9.41 -17.20
C ASP A 129 -23.57 10.85 -17.23
N ASN A 130 -23.14 11.65 -18.20
CA ASN A 130 -23.61 13.03 -18.34
C ASN A 130 -25.09 13.10 -18.77
N LYS A 131 -25.56 12.18 -19.62
CA LYS A 131 -27.00 12.04 -19.91
C LYS A 131 -27.81 11.68 -18.67
N LYS A 132 -27.30 10.80 -17.81
CA LYS A 132 -27.95 10.44 -16.54
C LYS A 132 -27.99 11.65 -15.59
N ARG A 133 -26.90 12.42 -15.52
CA ARG A 133 -26.83 13.64 -14.71
C ARG A 133 -27.81 14.71 -15.17
N GLU A 134 -27.92 14.93 -16.47
CA GLU A 134 -28.89 15.86 -17.07
C GLU A 134 -30.33 15.49 -16.69
N LYS A 135 -30.71 14.21 -16.79
CA LYS A 135 -32.03 13.71 -16.35
C LYS A 135 -32.31 13.95 -14.87
N LEU A 136 -31.27 14.05 -14.05
CA LEU A 136 -31.34 14.34 -12.62
C LEU A 136 -31.18 15.85 -12.31
N GLY A 137 -31.10 16.71 -13.33
CA GLY A 137 -30.90 18.16 -13.15
C GLY A 137 -29.49 18.54 -12.66
N LEU A 138 -28.50 17.66 -12.82
CA LEU A 138 -27.13 17.86 -12.36
C LEU A 138 -26.22 18.36 -13.49
N PRO A 139 -25.23 19.24 -13.20
CA PRO A 139 -24.31 19.76 -14.22
C PRO A 139 -23.41 18.66 -14.78
N PRO A 140 -22.98 18.74 -16.05
CA PRO A 140 -22.08 17.76 -16.64
C PRO A 140 -20.71 17.77 -15.96
N ILE A 141 -20.02 16.63 -15.99
CA ILE A 141 -18.66 16.48 -15.45
C ILE A 141 -17.67 16.31 -16.59
N LYS A 142 -16.49 16.94 -16.45
CA LYS A 142 -15.33 16.77 -17.34
C LYS A 142 -14.87 15.31 -17.36
N LYS A 143 -14.71 14.76 -18.56
CA LYS A 143 -14.27 13.36 -18.76
C LYS A 143 -12.78 13.16 -18.47
N ILE A 144 -11.93 14.13 -18.86
CA ILE A 144 -10.46 14.02 -18.81
C ILE A 144 -9.86 15.22 -18.09
N PHE A 145 -8.89 15.00 -17.19
CA PHE A 145 -8.12 16.05 -16.52
C PHE A 145 -6.63 16.00 -16.92
N GLU A 146 -6.25 16.76 -17.95
CA GLU A 146 -4.87 16.86 -18.45
C GLU A 146 -3.88 17.43 -17.42
N GLU A 147 -4.38 18.19 -16.45
CA GLU A 147 -3.61 18.75 -15.34
C GLU A 147 -2.95 17.65 -14.50
N VAL A 148 -3.64 16.53 -14.31
CA VAL A 148 -3.13 15.37 -13.57
C VAL A 148 -1.97 14.72 -14.31
N LYS A 149 -2.04 14.62 -15.64
CA LYS A 149 -0.95 14.10 -16.47
C LYS A 149 0.32 14.96 -16.36
N LYS A 150 0.18 16.28 -16.20
CA LYS A 150 1.29 17.20 -15.93
C LYS A 150 1.89 16.97 -14.54
N LEU A 151 1.05 16.82 -13.51
CA LEU A 151 1.50 16.50 -12.15
C LEU A 151 2.30 15.18 -12.09
N LEU A 152 1.78 14.12 -12.71
CA LEU A 152 2.46 12.82 -12.77
C LEU A 152 3.82 12.89 -13.46
N LYS A 153 3.95 13.73 -14.51
CA LYS A 153 5.24 13.98 -15.18
C LYS A 153 6.23 14.66 -14.22
N ASN A 154 5.78 15.67 -13.47
CA ASN A 154 6.64 16.42 -12.55
C ASN A 154 7.10 15.57 -11.35
N MET A 155 6.24 14.67 -10.89
CA MET A 155 6.56 13.73 -9.80
C MET A 155 7.47 12.57 -10.25
N ARG A 156 7.85 12.50 -11.53
CA ARG A 156 8.69 11.42 -12.10
C ARG A 156 8.12 10.02 -11.85
N ILE A 157 6.78 9.89 -11.82
CA ILE A 157 6.07 8.61 -11.66
C ILE A 157 6.08 7.80 -12.97
N LYS A 158 6.63 8.35 -14.04
CA LYS A 158 6.73 7.70 -15.36
C LYS A 158 7.93 6.77 -15.38
N GLU A 159 7.68 5.46 -15.30
CA GLU A 159 8.46 4.35 -15.93
C GLU A 159 8.30 2.98 -15.22
N LYS A 160 7.61 2.89 -14.06
CA LYS A 160 7.43 1.61 -13.33
C LYS A 160 5.97 1.19 -13.06
N ILE A 161 5.01 1.88 -13.69
CA ILE A 161 3.57 1.60 -13.66
C ILE A 161 3.10 1.31 -15.08
#